data_AF-A0A7X1M9C1-F1
#
_entry.id   AF-A0A7X1M9C1-F1
#
_cell.length_a   1.000
_cell.length_b   1.000
_cell.length_c   1.000
_cell.angle_alpha   90.00
_cell.angle_beta   90.00
_cell.angle_gamma   90.00
#
_symmetry.space_group_name_H-M   'P 1'
#
loop_
_entity.id
_entity.type
_entity.pdbx_description
1 polymer ?
#
loop_
_entity_poly.entity_id
_entity_poly.type
_entity_poly.pdbx_seq_one_letter_code
_entity_poly.pdbx_strand_id
1 'polypeptide(L)'
;MSAEYATFGLAPAMRAGGVLANGDYQVHRDFVDFIVDGRPLLYQLSDLDAVSPLASDVPPAIFTAQVQSLLLEADPPLPDGRYVIYGCPECESLACGAVTAAIDRAGHDFIWRDFAWQTDEQADLELNGYHGIGPFRFRGAEYRAALASLLDEAPGGSRRRVLLIGARVALLAKLAAALRTIGIGADITRDAEGVPADELRAYGAVAFGRAVTEEERAAVRRAFDRAGVEVAYVDGLAPIVPLLVAQIENALDRSPPQQRRLTRLVAVDGEAGVEVTSPCRVRLTAYRLDRLYRTHAHEVFDGVLEAGRHRIALDAKAVKGESYVVARTSTSVLVEAMAR
;
A
#
# COMPACT_ATOMS: atom_id res chain seq x y z
N MET A 1 9.38 1.19 37.48
CA MET A 1 9.36 2.46 36.72
C MET A 1 8.01 2.52 36.02
N SER A 2 7.23 3.58 36.22
CA SER A 2 5.97 3.75 35.48
C SER A 2 6.32 3.89 34.02
N ALA A 3 5.87 2.97 33.17
CA ALA A 3 5.97 3.17 31.73
C ALA A 3 5.28 4.49 31.39
N GLU A 4 6.00 5.39 30.71
CA GLU A 4 5.42 6.62 30.19
C GLU A 4 4.27 6.24 29.24
N TYR A 5 3.20 7.04 29.24
CA TYR A 5 2.08 6.77 28.34
C TYR A 5 2.54 6.98 26.89
N ALA A 6 2.33 5.97 26.06
CA ALA A 6 2.45 6.12 24.62
C ALA A 6 1.18 6.75 24.05
N THR A 7 1.33 7.48 22.95
CA THR A 7 0.19 7.95 22.15
C THR A 7 -0.29 6.85 21.21
N PHE A 8 -1.60 6.80 20.98
CA PHE A 8 -2.23 5.87 20.05
C PHE A 8 -2.98 6.65 18.98
N GLY A 9 -2.78 6.28 17.72
CA GLY A 9 -3.47 6.83 16.58
C GLY A 9 -3.66 5.79 15.48
N LEU A 10 -4.37 6.20 14.44
CA LEU A 10 -4.69 5.38 13.29
C LEU A 10 -4.42 6.19 12.03
N ALA A 11 -3.92 5.55 10.98
CA ALA A 11 -3.74 6.21 9.69
C ALA A 11 -3.97 5.26 8.51
N PRO A 12 -4.49 5.75 7.37
CA PRO A 12 -4.56 4.97 6.15
C PRO A 12 -3.17 4.53 5.67
N ALA A 13 -3.06 3.25 5.36
CA ALA A 13 -1.88 2.61 4.79
C ALA A 13 -2.27 1.73 3.62
N MET A 14 -1.27 1.38 2.81
CA MET A 14 -1.43 0.50 1.68
C MET A 14 -0.30 -0.53 1.66
N ARG A 15 -0.62 -1.76 1.26
CA ARG A 15 0.34 -2.75 0.77
C ARG A 15 0.26 -2.70 -0.75
N ALA A 16 1.38 -2.34 -1.39
CA ALA A 16 1.44 -2.23 -2.83
C ALA A 16 1.33 -3.63 -3.46
N GLY A 17 0.27 -3.88 -4.23
CA GLY A 17 0.11 -5.07 -5.07
C GLY A 17 0.99 -4.96 -6.32
N GLY A 18 0.94 -5.86 -7.29
CA GLY A 18 1.78 -5.67 -8.47
C GLY A 18 1.83 -6.86 -9.39
N VAL A 19 2.37 -6.61 -10.59
CA VAL A 19 2.77 -7.64 -11.55
C VAL A 19 4.30 -7.69 -11.54
N LEU A 20 4.84 -8.79 -11.04
CA LEU A 20 6.28 -8.99 -10.92
C LEU A 20 6.91 -9.32 -12.27
N ALA A 21 8.22 -9.12 -12.39
CA ALA A 21 8.95 -9.33 -13.64
C ALA A 21 8.90 -10.79 -14.12
N ASN A 22 8.70 -11.74 -13.20
CA ASN A 22 8.51 -13.16 -13.48
C ASN A 22 7.05 -13.54 -13.86
N GLY A 23 6.11 -12.59 -13.81
CA GLY A 23 4.70 -12.80 -14.12
C GLY A 23 3.81 -13.11 -12.91
N ASP A 24 4.38 -13.22 -11.71
CA ASP A 24 3.62 -13.42 -10.48
C ASP A 24 2.85 -12.16 -10.09
N TYR A 25 1.79 -12.35 -9.31
CA TYR A 25 0.95 -11.27 -8.81
C TYR A 25 1.10 -11.10 -7.31
N GLN A 26 1.04 -9.85 -6.88
CA GLN A 26 1.02 -9.42 -5.49
C GLN A 26 -0.29 -8.68 -5.26
N VAL A 27 -1.05 -9.04 -4.22
CA VAL A 27 -2.36 -8.40 -4.00
C VAL A 27 -2.24 -7.05 -3.32
N HIS A 28 -2.91 -6.05 -3.87
CA HIS A 28 -3.01 -4.72 -3.27
C HIS A 28 -3.97 -4.74 -2.08
N ARG A 29 -3.60 -4.07 -0.98
CA ARG A 29 -4.47 -3.89 0.19
C ARG A 29 -4.45 -2.43 0.63
N ASP A 30 -5.62 -1.85 0.86
CA ASP A 30 -5.72 -0.67 1.72
C ASP A 30 -6.11 -1.14 3.13
N PHE A 31 -5.46 -0.61 4.14
CA PHE A 31 -5.71 -0.95 5.53
C PHE A 31 -5.46 0.24 6.44
N VAL A 32 -5.87 0.12 7.71
CA VAL A 32 -5.57 1.13 8.73
C VAL A 32 -4.37 0.67 9.54
N ASP A 33 -3.28 1.42 9.51
CA ASP A 33 -2.10 1.15 10.33
C ASP A 33 -2.22 1.78 11.73
N PHE A 34 -1.54 1.19 12.69
CA PHE A 34 -1.45 1.67 14.06
C PHE A 34 -0.30 2.67 14.18
N ILE A 35 -0.60 3.87 14.67
CA ILE A 35 0.39 4.90 14.93
C ILE A 35 0.69 4.93 16.43
N VAL A 36 1.93 4.63 16.79
CA VAL A 36 2.43 4.68 18.17
C VAL A 36 3.53 5.73 18.25
N ASP A 37 3.35 6.73 19.13
CA ASP A 37 4.29 7.85 19.29
C ASP A 37 4.58 8.59 17.98
N GLY A 38 3.50 8.78 17.20
CA GLY A 38 3.53 9.47 15.91
C GLY A 38 4.18 8.68 14.78
N ARG A 39 4.57 7.42 15.01
CA ARG A 39 5.23 6.56 14.00
C ARG A 39 4.37 5.35 13.66
N PRO A 40 4.30 4.94 12.38
CA PRO A 40 3.68 3.68 12.00
C PRO A 40 4.35 2.52 12.75
N LEU A 41 3.56 1.73 13.49
CA LEU A 41 4.06 0.59 14.26
C LEU A 41 4.65 -0.47 13.31
N LEU A 42 4.10 -0.61 12.11
CA LEU A 42 4.65 -1.47 11.06
C LEU A 42 6.11 -1.12 10.75
N TYR A 43 6.55 0.14 10.93
CA TYR A 43 7.92 0.58 10.62
C TYR A 43 8.92 0.23 11.71
N GLN A 44 8.41 -0.10 12.90
CA GLN A 44 9.21 -0.62 14.00
C GLN A 44 9.45 -2.12 13.84
N LEU A 45 8.67 -2.79 12.99
CA LEU A 45 8.78 -4.21 12.68
C LEU A 45 9.64 -4.41 11.43
N SER A 46 10.70 -5.20 11.57
CA SER A 46 11.69 -5.48 10.52
C SER A 46 11.03 -5.98 9.24
N ASP A 47 11.21 -5.22 8.14
CA ASP A 47 10.83 -5.51 6.74
C ASP A 47 9.72 -6.56 6.52
N LEU A 48 8.57 -6.33 7.15
CA LEU A 48 7.46 -7.26 7.11
C LEU A 48 6.51 -6.92 5.95
N ASP A 49 6.17 -7.93 5.13
CA ASP A 49 5.03 -7.87 4.20
C ASP A 49 3.76 -8.34 4.93
N ALA A 50 3.15 -7.44 5.68
CA ALA A 50 1.93 -7.71 6.44
C ALA A 50 1.03 -6.48 6.51
N VAL A 51 -0.25 -6.72 6.76
CA VAL A 51 -1.31 -5.70 6.88
C VAL A 51 -2.07 -5.91 8.18
N SER A 52 -2.66 -4.85 8.72
CA SER A 52 -3.52 -5.01 9.89
C SER A 52 -4.82 -5.73 9.53
N PRO A 53 -5.52 -6.36 10.50
CA PRO A 53 -6.85 -6.91 10.29
C PRO A 53 -7.91 -5.86 9.92
N LEU A 54 -7.58 -4.57 10.03
CA LEU A 54 -8.44 -3.43 9.70
C LEU A 54 -8.30 -3.06 8.21
N ALA A 55 -8.36 -4.07 7.33
CA ALA A 55 -8.27 -3.90 5.88
C ALA A 55 -9.63 -3.51 5.27
N SER A 56 -9.65 -2.64 4.27
CA SER A 56 -10.92 -2.11 3.73
C SER A 56 -11.69 -3.09 2.81
N ASP A 57 -11.09 -4.22 2.45
CA ASP A 57 -11.73 -5.31 1.69
C ASP A 57 -12.47 -6.31 2.58
N VAL A 58 -12.28 -6.26 3.89
CA VAL A 58 -13.01 -7.18 4.78
C VAL A 58 -14.49 -6.75 4.85
N PRO A 59 -15.43 -7.72 4.91
CA PRO A 59 -16.84 -7.40 5.05
C PRO A 59 -17.11 -6.52 6.28
N PRO A 60 -18.06 -5.56 6.24
CA PRO A 60 -18.30 -4.64 7.36
C PRO A 60 -18.54 -5.32 8.71
N ALA A 61 -19.23 -6.47 8.73
CA ALA A 61 -19.45 -7.23 9.97
C ALA A 61 -18.13 -7.79 10.56
N ILE A 62 -17.21 -8.25 9.71
CA ILE A 62 -15.89 -8.73 10.13
C ILE A 62 -15.05 -7.55 10.61
N PHE A 63 -15.07 -6.43 9.88
CA PHE A 63 -14.37 -5.21 10.27
C PHE A 63 -14.82 -4.73 11.67
N THR A 64 -16.13 -4.64 11.91
CA THR A 64 -16.69 -4.26 13.21
C THR A 64 -16.24 -5.23 14.32
N ALA A 65 -16.23 -6.54 14.06
CA ALA A 65 -15.77 -7.53 15.02
C ALA A 65 -14.27 -7.37 15.35
N GLN A 66 -13.43 -7.04 14.36
CA GLN A 66 -12.00 -6.76 14.58
C GLN A 66 -11.80 -5.54 15.49
N VAL A 67 -12.56 -4.45 15.25
CA VAL A 67 -12.50 -3.25 16.10
C VAL A 67 -12.95 -3.56 17.54
N GLN A 68 -14.06 -4.27 17.71
CA GLN A 68 -14.58 -4.69 19.02
C GLN A 68 -13.60 -5.61 19.77
N SER A 69 -12.93 -6.51 19.05
CA SER A 69 -11.88 -7.38 19.60
C SER A 69 -10.72 -6.55 20.17
N LEU A 70 -10.22 -5.54 19.43
CA LEU A 70 -9.17 -4.62 19.88
C LEU A 70 -9.60 -3.72 21.06
N LEU A 71 -10.90 -3.52 21.25
CA LEU A 71 -11.47 -2.82 22.43
C LEU A 71 -11.61 -3.73 23.67
N LEU A 72 -11.26 -5.01 23.54
CA LEU A 72 -11.48 -6.05 24.54
C LEU A 72 -12.96 -6.19 24.92
N GLU A 73 -13.85 -6.08 23.94
CA GLU A 73 -15.30 -6.31 24.08
C GLU A 73 -15.70 -7.74 23.67
N ALA A 74 -14.77 -8.48 23.06
CA ALA A 74 -14.88 -9.88 22.73
C ALA A 74 -13.67 -10.65 23.28
N ASP A 75 -13.81 -11.97 23.42
CA ASP A 75 -12.72 -12.86 23.83
C ASP A 75 -11.52 -12.75 22.86
N PRO A 76 -10.29 -12.92 23.37
CA PRO A 76 -9.10 -12.88 22.54
C PRO A 76 -9.15 -13.97 21.46
N PRO A 77 -8.76 -13.66 20.21
CA PRO A 77 -8.82 -14.61 19.11
C PRO A 77 -7.75 -15.71 19.21
N LEU A 78 -6.72 -15.52 20.03
CA LEU A 78 -5.63 -16.46 20.24
C LEU A 78 -5.42 -16.74 21.75
N PRO A 79 -4.79 -17.88 22.10
CA PRO A 79 -4.38 -18.17 23.46
C PRO A 79 -3.56 -17.04 24.10
N ASP A 80 -3.54 -17.02 25.44
CA ASP A 80 -2.79 -16.04 26.26
C ASP A 80 -3.17 -14.57 26.05
N GLY A 81 -4.41 -14.30 25.65
CA GLY A 81 -4.88 -12.92 25.47
C GLY A 81 -4.25 -12.22 24.27
N ARG A 82 -3.84 -13.00 23.25
CA ARG A 82 -3.12 -12.47 22.10
C ARG A 82 -4.06 -12.10 20.96
N TYR A 83 -3.67 -11.04 20.25
CA TYR A 83 -4.39 -10.47 19.13
C TYR A 83 -3.45 -10.37 17.93
N VAL A 84 -3.99 -10.61 16.73
CA VAL A 84 -3.26 -10.35 15.49
C VAL A 84 -3.18 -8.84 15.28
N ILE A 85 -1.96 -8.31 15.19
CA ILE A 85 -1.69 -6.90 14.90
C ILE A 85 -1.41 -6.71 13.41
N TYR A 86 -0.61 -7.60 12.83
CA TYR A 86 -0.37 -7.65 11.38
C TYR A 86 -0.38 -9.10 10.90
N GLY A 87 -1.12 -9.40 9.84
CA GLY A 87 -1.23 -10.72 9.25
C GLY A 87 -0.79 -10.77 7.79
N CYS A 88 -0.69 -11.99 7.26
CA CYS A 88 -0.38 -12.22 5.86
C CYS A 88 -1.40 -11.52 4.95
N PRO A 89 -0.96 -10.67 4.00
CA PRO A 89 -1.86 -9.92 3.14
C PRO A 89 -2.59 -10.81 2.13
N GLU A 90 -2.13 -12.03 1.90
CA GLU A 90 -2.67 -12.89 0.84
C GLU A 90 -3.81 -13.79 1.36
N CYS A 91 -3.71 -14.31 2.59
CA CYS A 91 -4.63 -15.33 3.10
C CYS A 91 -5.12 -15.09 4.53
N GLU A 92 -4.58 -14.10 5.25
CA GLU A 92 -4.94 -13.77 6.65
C GLU A 92 -4.76 -14.95 7.64
N SER A 93 -4.11 -16.04 7.22
CA SER A 93 -3.91 -17.23 8.02
C SER A 93 -2.72 -17.06 8.95
N LEU A 94 -2.90 -17.45 10.22
CA LEU A 94 -1.82 -17.54 11.20
C LEU A 94 -0.67 -18.45 10.71
N ALA A 95 -0.98 -19.51 9.95
CA ALA A 95 0.02 -20.44 9.44
C ALA A 95 1.02 -19.82 8.45
N CYS A 96 0.63 -18.75 7.74
CA CYS A 96 1.55 -17.96 6.92
C CYS A 96 2.40 -16.98 7.75
N GLY A 97 2.05 -16.82 9.02
CA GLY A 97 2.72 -15.97 9.99
C GLY A 97 2.00 -14.64 10.20
N ALA A 98 1.97 -14.21 11.45
CA ALA A 98 1.41 -12.95 11.89
C ALA A 98 2.25 -12.34 13.01
N VAL A 99 2.27 -11.01 13.09
CA VAL A 99 2.70 -10.30 14.28
C VAL A 99 1.52 -10.25 15.25
N THR A 100 1.73 -10.81 16.43
CA THR A 100 0.72 -10.84 17.50
C THR A 100 1.24 -10.12 18.74
N ALA A 101 0.34 -9.63 19.57
CA ALA A 101 0.66 -9.02 20.86
C ALA A 101 -0.38 -9.42 21.91
N ALA A 102 0.03 -9.49 23.18
CA ALA A 102 -0.91 -9.58 24.28
C ALA A 102 -1.49 -8.19 24.55
N ILE A 103 -2.83 -8.10 24.62
CA ILE A 103 -3.54 -6.84 24.90
C ILE A 103 -4.33 -7.01 26.19
N ASP A 104 -3.94 -6.24 27.22
CA ASP A 104 -4.61 -6.27 28.52
C ASP A 104 -5.22 -4.93 28.90
N ARG A 105 -6.25 -5.01 29.73
CA ARG A 105 -6.84 -3.85 30.40
C ARG A 105 -6.17 -3.60 31.75
N ALA A 106 -5.64 -2.40 31.94
CA ALA A 106 -5.04 -1.94 33.20
C ALA A 106 -5.85 -0.79 33.79
N GLY A 107 -6.90 -1.12 34.54
CA GLY A 107 -7.89 -0.14 34.99
C GLY A 107 -8.70 0.37 33.81
N HIS A 108 -8.58 1.66 33.48
CA HIS A 108 -9.22 2.24 32.30
C HIS A 108 -8.35 2.20 31.04
N ASP A 109 -7.08 1.89 31.18
CA ASP A 109 -6.06 1.93 30.13
C ASP A 109 -5.88 0.59 29.43
N PHE A 110 -5.19 0.61 28.28
CA PHE A 110 -4.83 -0.58 27.52
C PHE A 110 -3.31 -0.73 27.48
N ILE A 111 -2.83 -1.97 27.57
CA ILE A 111 -1.41 -2.30 27.48
C ILE A 111 -1.21 -3.31 26.36
N TRP A 112 -0.41 -2.94 25.35
CA TRP A 112 0.06 -3.86 24.32
C TRP A 112 1.48 -4.29 24.68
N ARG A 113 1.75 -5.60 24.73
CA ARG A 113 3.09 -6.12 25.07
C ARG A 113 3.36 -7.46 24.40
N ASP A 114 4.57 -7.97 24.65
CA ASP A 114 4.99 -9.32 24.27
C ASP A 114 4.78 -9.57 22.77
N PHE A 115 5.13 -8.58 21.94
CA PHE A 115 5.01 -8.68 20.49
C PHE A 115 5.87 -9.83 19.97
N ALA A 116 5.31 -10.67 19.10
CA ALA A 116 6.05 -11.77 18.50
C ALA A 116 5.57 -12.08 17.10
N TRP A 117 6.46 -12.66 16.29
CA TRP A 117 6.09 -13.38 15.08
C TRP A 117 5.53 -14.76 15.46
N GLN A 118 4.34 -15.09 15.00
CA GLN A 118 3.61 -16.29 15.40
C GLN A 118 3.06 -17.00 14.16
N THR A 119 3.35 -18.30 14.05
CA THR A 119 2.86 -19.20 12.98
C THR A 119 1.94 -20.30 13.48
N ASP A 120 1.96 -20.57 14.79
CA ASP A 120 1.21 -21.63 15.47
C ASP A 120 0.35 -21.06 16.60
N GLU A 121 -0.52 -21.87 17.22
CA GLU A 121 -1.42 -21.42 18.30
C GLU A 121 -0.67 -20.77 19.47
N GLN A 122 0.53 -21.25 19.79
CA GLN A 122 1.35 -20.76 20.88
C GLN A 122 2.52 -19.91 20.34
N ALA A 123 2.75 -18.76 20.96
CA ALA A 123 3.89 -17.91 20.63
C ALA A 123 5.15 -18.31 21.42
N ASP A 124 6.28 -18.48 20.71
CA ASP A 124 7.61 -18.56 21.33
C ASP A 124 8.22 -17.16 21.41
N LEU A 125 8.09 -16.52 22.58
CA LEU A 125 8.57 -15.16 22.80
C LEU A 125 10.09 -15.05 22.86
N GLU A 126 10.78 -16.11 23.25
CA GLU A 126 12.24 -16.09 23.33
C GLU A 126 12.83 -16.09 21.92
N LEU A 127 12.33 -16.98 21.06
CA LEU A 127 12.81 -17.12 19.69
C LEU A 127 12.28 -16.06 18.74
N ASN A 128 10.98 -15.74 18.82
CA ASN A 128 10.28 -14.92 17.83
C ASN A 128 9.75 -13.59 18.40
N GLY A 129 10.14 -13.24 19.63
CA GLY A 129 9.79 -11.98 20.26
C GLY A 129 10.46 -10.78 19.59
N TYR A 130 9.69 -9.71 19.39
CA TYR A 130 10.22 -8.41 19.02
C TYR A 130 10.75 -7.69 20.27
N HIS A 131 11.89 -8.18 20.77
CA HIS A 131 12.57 -7.66 21.95
C HIS A 131 12.96 -6.19 21.73
N GLY A 132 12.26 -5.27 22.41
CA GLY A 132 12.44 -3.82 22.24
C GLY A 132 11.20 -3.09 21.72
N ILE A 133 10.12 -3.80 21.38
CA ILE A 133 8.83 -3.21 21.06
C ILE A 133 7.88 -3.37 22.24
N GLY A 134 7.36 -2.25 22.73
CA GLY A 134 6.52 -2.20 23.91
C GLY A 134 7.26 -2.55 25.22
N PRO A 135 6.54 -2.72 26.34
CA PRO A 135 5.09 -2.57 26.46
C PRO A 135 4.64 -1.13 26.19
N PHE A 136 3.58 -0.95 25.41
CA PHE A 136 2.95 0.34 25.19
C PHE A 136 1.75 0.47 26.11
N ARG A 137 1.72 1.53 26.92
CA ARG A 137 0.57 1.87 27.76
C ARG A 137 -0.18 3.04 27.13
N PHE A 138 -1.43 2.81 26.75
CA PHE A 138 -2.28 3.81 26.12
C PHE A 138 -3.33 4.32 27.08
N ARG A 139 -3.59 5.63 27.04
CA ARG A 139 -4.71 6.21 27.78
C ARG A 139 -6.02 5.69 27.22
N GLY A 140 -6.84 5.12 28.09
CA GLY A 140 -8.07 4.45 27.67
C GLY A 140 -9.04 5.30 26.86
N ALA A 141 -9.18 6.58 27.20
CA ALA A 141 -10.09 7.48 26.50
C ALA A 141 -9.63 7.74 25.06
N GLU A 142 -8.34 8.02 24.85
CA GLU A 142 -7.74 8.27 23.53
C GLU A 142 -7.78 6.99 22.66
N TYR A 143 -7.41 5.84 23.23
CA TYR A 143 -7.44 4.55 22.54
C TYR A 143 -8.85 4.17 22.06
N ARG A 144 -9.85 4.27 22.95
CA ARG A 144 -11.25 3.97 22.60
C ARG A 144 -11.79 4.93 21.55
N ALA A 145 -11.52 6.23 21.70
CA ALA A 145 -11.98 7.22 20.74
C ALA A 145 -11.41 6.97 19.33
N ALA A 146 -10.11 6.65 19.23
CA ALA A 146 -9.47 6.34 17.95
C ALA A 146 -10.14 5.12 17.28
N LEU A 147 -10.27 3.99 17.98
CA LEU A 147 -10.89 2.79 17.40
C LEU A 147 -12.38 2.97 17.10
N ALA A 148 -13.13 3.65 17.96
CA ALA A 148 -14.56 3.91 17.73
C ALA A 148 -14.80 4.78 16.49
N SER A 149 -13.90 5.72 16.17
CA SER A 149 -14.03 6.55 14.97
C SER A 149 -14.07 5.75 13.67
N LEU A 150 -13.47 4.55 13.64
CA LEU A 150 -13.52 3.64 12.49
C LEU A 150 -14.91 3.02 12.25
N LEU A 151 -15.78 3.03 13.27
CA LEU A 151 -17.15 2.52 13.15
C LEU A 151 -18.12 3.62 12.68
N ASP A 152 -17.81 4.88 13.01
CA ASP A 152 -18.60 6.05 12.63
C ASP A 152 -18.30 6.49 11.18
N GLU A 153 -17.05 6.35 10.76
CA GLU A 153 -16.67 6.43 9.36
C GLU A 153 -17.15 5.16 8.67
N ALA A 154 -18.29 5.22 7.97
CA ALA A 154 -18.68 4.15 7.05
C ALA A 154 -17.43 3.82 6.22
N PRO A 155 -16.94 2.56 6.22
CA PRO A 155 -15.71 2.21 5.54
C PRO A 155 -15.86 2.76 4.13
N GLY A 156 -14.99 3.69 3.76
CA GLY A 156 -14.98 4.39 2.49
C GLY A 156 -14.65 3.43 1.35
N GLY A 157 -15.39 2.33 1.25
CA GLY A 157 -15.36 1.36 0.20
C GLY A 157 -15.96 2.00 -1.02
N SER A 158 -15.12 2.66 -1.81
CA SER A 158 -15.33 2.86 -3.25
C SER A 158 -14.26 3.73 -3.90
N ARG A 159 -12.98 3.69 -3.49
CA ARG A 159 -11.91 4.33 -4.29
C ARG A 159 -10.88 3.38 -4.87
N ARG A 160 -11.09 2.07 -4.68
CA ARG A 160 -10.29 0.99 -5.29
C ARG A 160 -10.65 0.74 -6.76
N ARG A 161 -11.13 1.75 -7.49
CA ARG A 161 -11.40 1.64 -8.91
C ARG A 161 -10.64 2.68 -9.70
N VAL A 162 -10.27 2.30 -10.91
CA VAL A 162 -9.55 3.14 -11.85
C VAL A 162 -10.34 3.22 -13.14
N LEU A 163 -10.56 4.44 -13.60
CA LEU A 163 -11.14 4.69 -14.92
C LEU A 163 -10.01 4.74 -15.95
N LEU A 164 -10.01 3.77 -16.87
CA LEU A 164 -9.02 3.66 -17.94
C LEU A 164 -9.56 4.30 -19.21
N ILE A 165 -8.87 5.32 -19.71
CA ILE A 165 -9.29 6.11 -20.88
C ILE A 165 -8.29 5.94 -22.01
N GLY A 166 -8.73 5.46 -23.17
CA GLY A 166 -7.89 5.47 -24.36
C GLY A 166 -8.36 4.60 -25.53
N ALA A 167 -7.69 4.76 -26.66
CA ALA A 167 -8.08 4.12 -27.92
C ALA A 167 -7.63 2.65 -28.07
N ARG A 168 -6.62 2.19 -27.32
CA ARG A 168 -6.01 0.85 -27.48
C ARG A 168 -6.72 -0.21 -26.63
N VAL A 169 -7.90 -0.64 -27.06
CA VAL A 169 -8.77 -1.58 -26.31
C VAL A 169 -8.04 -2.83 -25.82
N ALA A 170 -7.23 -3.48 -26.66
CA ALA A 170 -6.53 -4.70 -26.27
C ALA A 170 -5.50 -4.49 -25.14
N LEU A 171 -4.83 -3.33 -25.11
CA LEU A 171 -3.90 -2.99 -24.03
C LEU A 171 -4.68 -2.67 -22.74
N LEU A 172 -5.75 -1.88 -22.85
CA LEU A 172 -6.59 -1.50 -21.71
C LEU A 172 -7.26 -2.72 -21.08
N ALA A 173 -7.70 -3.70 -21.89
CA ALA A 173 -8.25 -4.95 -21.39
C ALA A 173 -7.22 -5.77 -20.59
N LYS A 174 -5.96 -5.84 -21.06
CA LYS A 174 -4.88 -6.51 -20.33
C LYS A 174 -4.54 -5.79 -19.03
N LEU A 175 -4.50 -4.45 -19.05
CA LEU A 175 -4.27 -3.64 -17.86
C LEU A 175 -5.40 -3.81 -16.84
N ALA A 176 -6.66 -3.74 -17.28
CA ALA A 176 -7.81 -3.95 -16.42
C ALA A 176 -7.82 -5.35 -15.80
N ALA A 177 -7.46 -6.38 -16.56
CA ALA A 177 -7.33 -7.74 -16.03
C ALA A 177 -6.24 -7.80 -14.94
N ALA A 178 -5.06 -7.24 -15.21
CA ALA A 178 -3.96 -7.21 -14.24
C ALA A 178 -4.33 -6.46 -12.95
N LEU A 179 -4.98 -5.30 -13.06
CA LEU A 179 -5.46 -4.53 -11.92
C LEU A 179 -6.47 -5.33 -11.09
N ARG A 180 -7.44 -5.98 -11.74
CA ARG A 180 -8.43 -6.80 -11.05
C ARG A 180 -7.80 -8.01 -10.35
N THR A 181 -6.79 -8.63 -10.96
CA THR A 181 -6.03 -9.73 -10.33
C THR A 181 -5.35 -9.29 -9.04
N ILE A 182 -4.89 -8.05 -8.96
CA ILE A 182 -4.29 -7.50 -7.73
C ILE A 182 -5.32 -6.84 -6.81
N GLY A 183 -6.62 -6.97 -7.06
CA GLY A 183 -7.67 -6.43 -6.19
C GLY A 183 -8.11 -4.98 -6.46
N ILE A 184 -7.62 -4.37 -7.55
CA ILE A 184 -8.01 -3.02 -7.99
C ILE A 184 -9.07 -3.13 -9.10
N GLY A 185 -10.26 -2.59 -8.86
CA GLY A 185 -11.31 -2.49 -9.88
C GLY A 185 -10.87 -1.61 -11.04
N ALA A 186 -11.29 -1.97 -12.25
CA ALA A 186 -10.91 -1.23 -13.45
C ALA A 186 -12.04 -1.24 -14.47
N ASP A 187 -12.37 -0.05 -14.95
CA ASP A 187 -13.40 0.17 -15.97
C ASP A 187 -12.78 0.90 -17.16
N ILE A 188 -13.22 0.56 -18.37
CA ILE A 188 -12.66 1.09 -19.60
C ILE A 188 -13.72 1.95 -20.28
N THR A 189 -13.35 3.18 -20.61
CA THR A 189 -14.19 4.10 -21.38
C THR A 189 -13.36 4.87 -22.42
N ARG A 190 -14.05 5.51 -23.36
CA ARG A 190 -13.43 6.45 -24.32
C ARG A 190 -13.50 7.89 -23.84
N ASP A 191 -14.50 8.23 -23.03
CA ASP A 191 -14.70 9.53 -22.41
C ASP A 191 -15.45 9.38 -21.07
N ALA A 192 -15.55 10.46 -20.32
CA ALA A 192 -16.30 10.52 -19.06
C ALA A 192 -17.51 11.48 -19.17
N GLU A 193 -17.94 11.80 -20.39
CA GLU A 193 -19.01 12.75 -20.60
C GLU A 193 -20.38 12.11 -20.29
N GLY A 194 -21.21 12.82 -19.52
CA GLY A 194 -22.53 12.32 -19.14
C GLY A 194 -22.53 11.24 -18.05
N VAL A 195 -21.38 10.86 -17.50
CA VAL A 195 -21.31 9.95 -16.35
C VAL A 195 -21.85 10.65 -15.10
N PRO A 196 -22.81 10.06 -14.38
CA PRO A 196 -23.35 10.63 -13.14
C PRO A 196 -22.28 10.86 -12.07
N ALA A 197 -22.44 11.92 -11.26
CA ALA A 197 -21.46 12.29 -10.25
C ALA A 197 -21.29 11.24 -9.14
N ASP A 198 -22.32 10.48 -8.82
CA ASP A 198 -22.29 9.34 -7.91
C ASP A 198 -21.46 8.18 -8.44
N GLU A 199 -21.51 7.91 -9.74
CA GLU A 199 -20.64 6.92 -10.37
C GLU A 199 -19.17 7.38 -10.40
N LEU A 200 -18.93 8.68 -10.64
CA LEU A 200 -17.56 9.24 -10.65
C LEU A 200 -16.88 9.17 -9.28
N ARG A 201 -17.65 9.25 -8.18
CA ARG A 201 -17.13 9.11 -6.80
C ARG A 201 -16.52 7.73 -6.53
N ALA A 202 -16.86 6.72 -7.33
CA ALA A 202 -16.36 5.37 -7.17
C ALA A 202 -14.91 5.17 -7.66
N TYR A 203 -14.31 6.18 -8.30
CA TYR A 203 -12.95 6.09 -8.84
C TYR A 203 -11.93 6.87 -7.99
N GLY A 204 -10.85 6.21 -7.60
CA GLY A 204 -9.71 6.83 -6.91
C GLY A 204 -8.66 7.40 -7.86
N ALA A 205 -8.61 6.89 -9.10
CA ALA A 205 -7.71 7.35 -10.15
C ALA A 205 -8.34 7.27 -11.55
N VAL A 206 -7.83 8.10 -12.46
CA VAL A 206 -8.08 8.04 -13.91
C VAL A 206 -6.74 7.88 -14.62
N ALA A 207 -6.62 6.86 -15.47
CA ALA A 207 -5.41 6.62 -16.26
C ALA A 207 -5.66 6.87 -17.75
N PHE A 208 -4.89 7.78 -18.33
CA PHE A 208 -4.94 8.13 -19.74
C PHE A 208 -3.91 7.34 -20.54
N GLY A 209 -4.36 6.75 -21.64
CA GLY A 209 -3.47 6.19 -22.65
C GLY A 209 -2.67 7.28 -23.38
N ARG A 210 -1.46 6.94 -23.84
CA ARG A 210 -0.55 7.86 -24.55
C ARG A 210 -1.15 8.53 -25.80
N ALA A 211 -2.16 7.91 -26.41
CA ALA A 211 -2.82 8.43 -27.61
C ALA A 211 -3.98 9.40 -27.33
N VAL A 212 -4.37 9.57 -26.06
CA VAL A 212 -5.42 10.52 -25.67
C VAL A 212 -4.88 11.94 -25.79
N THR A 213 -5.64 12.81 -26.43
CA THR A 213 -5.31 14.22 -26.66
C THR A 213 -5.48 15.07 -25.39
N GLU A 214 -4.86 16.24 -25.35
CA GLU A 214 -5.05 17.19 -24.24
C GLU A 214 -6.49 17.68 -24.11
N GLU A 215 -7.22 17.79 -25.23
CA GLU A 215 -8.63 18.18 -25.22
C GLU A 215 -9.51 17.13 -24.53
N GLU A 216 -9.32 15.86 -24.89
CA GLU A 216 -10.00 14.72 -24.26
C GLU A 216 -9.65 14.62 -22.76
N ARG A 217 -8.36 14.79 -22.40
CA ARG A 217 -7.92 14.83 -21.00
C ARG A 217 -8.61 15.96 -20.23
N ALA A 218 -8.64 17.16 -20.80
CA ALA A 218 -9.29 18.32 -20.19
C ALA A 218 -10.80 18.13 -20.03
N ALA A 219 -11.47 17.47 -20.97
CA ALA A 219 -12.88 17.14 -20.87
C ALA A 219 -13.18 16.22 -19.67
N VAL A 220 -12.36 15.18 -19.49
CA VAL A 220 -12.48 14.26 -18.34
C VAL A 220 -12.19 14.98 -17.03
N ARG A 221 -11.14 15.81 -16.97
CA ARG A 221 -10.83 16.62 -15.78
C ARG A 221 -12.03 17.49 -15.37
N ARG A 222 -12.61 18.21 -16.34
CA ARG A 222 -13.83 19.01 -16.11
C ARG A 222 -15.03 18.19 -15.64
N ALA A 223 -15.16 16.92 -16.01
CA ALA A 223 -16.26 16.07 -15.53
C ALA A 223 -16.12 15.77 -14.03
N PHE A 224 -14.92 15.38 -13.58
CA PHE A 224 -14.63 15.13 -12.17
C PHE A 224 -14.67 16.41 -11.33
N ASP A 225 -14.14 17.52 -11.85
CA ASP A 225 -14.21 18.83 -11.18
C ASP A 225 -15.67 19.25 -10.93
N ARG A 226 -16.55 19.11 -11.94
CA ARG A 226 -17.99 19.41 -11.81
C ARG A 226 -18.68 18.50 -10.80
N ALA A 227 -18.23 17.25 -10.67
CA ALA A 227 -18.76 16.31 -9.70
C ALA A 227 -18.24 16.55 -8.26
N GLY A 228 -17.24 17.43 -8.10
CA GLY A 228 -16.59 17.72 -6.81
C GLY A 228 -15.81 16.52 -6.26
N VAL A 229 -15.24 15.70 -7.15
CA VAL A 229 -14.53 14.46 -6.78
C VAL A 229 -13.02 14.69 -6.92
N GLU A 230 -12.30 14.53 -5.81
CA GLU A 230 -10.84 14.49 -5.85
C GLU A 230 -10.37 13.13 -6.39
N VAL A 231 -9.67 13.14 -7.53
CA VAL A 231 -9.19 11.95 -8.21
C VAL A 231 -7.73 12.13 -8.65
N ALA A 232 -6.94 11.06 -8.59
CA ALA A 232 -5.58 11.09 -9.10
C ALA A 232 -5.57 10.88 -10.62
N TYR A 233 -4.78 11.66 -11.36
CA TYR A 233 -4.65 11.51 -12.81
C TYR A 233 -3.30 10.92 -13.17
N VAL A 234 -3.32 9.87 -13.98
CA VAL A 234 -2.12 9.15 -14.43
C VAL A 234 -2.00 9.25 -15.94
N ASP A 235 -0.94 9.90 -16.41
CA ASP A 235 -0.56 9.83 -17.81
C ASP A 235 0.34 8.59 -18.03
N GLY A 236 -0.17 7.61 -18.78
CA GLY A 236 0.53 6.36 -19.00
C GLY A 236 1.85 6.57 -19.74
N LEU A 237 2.98 6.25 -19.08
CA LEU A 237 4.32 6.52 -19.59
C LEU A 237 4.64 5.70 -20.85
N ALA A 238 4.32 4.41 -20.81
CA ALA A 238 4.52 3.47 -21.91
C ALA A 238 3.47 2.36 -21.88
N PRO A 239 3.20 1.70 -23.03
CA PRO A 239 2.27 0.56 -23.12
C PRO A 239 2.85 -0.73 -22.51
N ILE A 240 3.38 -0.63 -21.28
CA ILE A 240 3.97 -1.72 -20.51
C ILE A 240 3.07 -1.97 -19.30
N VAL A 241 2.37 -3.10 -19.26
CA VAL A 241 1.35 -3.36 -18.22
C VAL A 241 1.92 -3.27 -16.79
N PRO A 242 3.04 -3.93 -16.43
CA PRO A 242 3.60 -3.81 -15.09
C PRO A 242 3.98 -2.38 -14.68
N LEU A 243 4.46 -1.57 -15.63
CA LEU A 243 4.77 -0.16 -15.40
C LEU A 243 3.50 0.66 -15.13
N LEU A 244 2.47 0.46 -15.96
CA LEU A 244 1.18 1.16 -15.81
C LEU A 244 0.49 0.78 -14.50
N VAL A 245 0.55 -0.49 -14.10
CA VAL A 245 0.08 -0.94 -12.78
C VAL A 245 0.83 -0.18 -11.68
N ALA A 246 2.16 -0.15 -11.71
CA ALA A 246 2.95 0.57 -10.71
C ALA A 246 2.66 2.08 -10.67
N GLN A 247 2.40 2.73 -11.82
CA GLN A 247 2.01 4.14 -11.87
C GLN A 247 0.65 4.38 -11.20
N ILE A 248 -0.31 3.49 -11.48
CA ILE A 248 -1.66 3.56 -10.94
C ILE A 248 -1.64 3.34 -9.42
N GLU A 249 -0.87 2.37 -8.94
CA GLU A 249 -0.72 2.13 -7.51
C GLU A 249 -0.08 3.31 -6.79
N ASN A 250 1.00 3.88 -7.34
CA ASN A 250 1.61 5.10 -6.79
C ASN A 250 0.58 6.25 -6.71
N ALA A 251 -0.28 6.39 -7.72
CA ALA A 251 -1.30 7.43 -7.75
C ALA A 251 -2.48 7.16 -6.79
N LEU A 252 -2.75 5.90 -6.47
CA LEU A 252 -3.75 5.51 -5.49
C LEU A 252 -3.23 5.60 -4.06
N ASP A 253 -1.91 5.68 -3.83
CA ASP A 253 -1.31 5.86 -2.51
C ASP A 253 -1.69 7.21 -1.90
N ARG A 254 -2.59 7.16 -0.91
CA ARG A 254 -3.06 8.32 -0.13
C ARG A 254 -2.37 8.46 1.21
N SER A 255 -1.41 7.60 1.55
CA SER A 255 -0.70 7.71 2.83
C SER A 255 0.05 9.04 2.90
N PRO A 256 0.04 9.74 4.05
CA PRO A 256 0.84 10.94 4.26
C PRO A 256 2.33 10.70 3.92
N PRO A 257 3.04 11.65 3.29
CA PRO A 257 4.45 11.45 2.90
C PRO A 257 5.37 11.05 4.07
N GLN A 258 5.09 11.53 5.28
CA GLN A 258 5.85 11.20 6.50
C GLN A 258 5.64 9.75 6.95
N GLN A 259 4.57 9.12 6.50
CA GLN A 259 4.19 7.73 6.76
C GLN A 259 4.47 6.83 5.57
N ARG A 260 5.40 7.22 4.67
CA ARG A 260 5.87 6.37 3.57
C ARG A 260 7.32 5.97 3.82
N ARG A 261 7.64 4.69 3.66
CA ARG A 261 9.02 4.20 3.71
C ARG A 261 9.82 4.68 2.53
N LEU A 262 9.24 4.61 1.33
CA LEU A 262 9.85 5.04 0.08
C LEU A 262 9.28 6.39 -0.33
N THR A 263 10.11 7.44 -0.31
CA THR A 263 9.64 8.83 -0.50
C THR A 263 10.15 9.45 -1.79
N ARG A 264 11.23 8.91 -2.38
CA ARG A 264 11.79 9.45 -3.61
C ARG A 264 12.41 8.38 -4.48
N LEU A 265 12.18 8.52 -5.79
CA LEU A 265 12.89 7.84 -6.86
C LEU A 265 13.27 8.90 -7.90
N VAL A 266 14.53 8.90 -8.31
CA VAL A 266 15.03 9.69 -9.44
C VAL A 266 15.91 8.80 -10.30
N ALA A 267 15.87 8.94 -11.62
CA ALA A 267 16.68 8.15 -12.53
C ALA A 267 17.38 9.06 -13.55
N VAL A 268 18.68 9.27 -13.37
CA VAL A 268 19.50 10.22 -14.13
C VAL A 268 20.91 9.64 -14.31
N ASP A 269 21.54 9.88 -15.47
CA ASP A 269 22.94 9.53 -15.74
C ASP A 269 23.32 8.06 -15.51
N GLY A 270 22.36 7.14 -15.65
CA GLY A 270 22.60 5.71 -15.41
C GLY A 270 22.66 5.30 -13.93
N GLU A 271 22.13 6.14 -13.05
CA GLU A 271 21.91 5.82 -11.64
C GLU A 271 20.44 6.01 -11.26
N ALA A 272 19.97 5.17 -10.34
CA ALA A 272 18.72 5.38 -9.62
C ALA A 272 19.04 5.90 -8.21
N GLY A 273 18.58 7.11 -7.91
CA GLY A 273 18.56 7.67 -6.57
C GLY A 273 17.28 7.27 -5.84
N VAL A 274 17.41 6.59 -4.71
CA VAL A 274 16.30 6.12 -3.87
C VAL A 274 16.41 6.75 -2.49
N GLU A 275 15.31 7.28 -1.95
CA GLU A 275 15.25 7.81 -0.58
C GLU A 275 14.26 7.00 0.25
N VAL A 276 14.75 6.46 1.37
CA VAL A 276 13.95 5.70 2.33
C VAL A 276 14.01 6.31 3.73
N THR A 277 12.90 6.27 4.47
CA THR A 277 12.77 6.91 5.80
C THR A 277 13.01 5.94 6.96
N SER A 278 12.91 4.64 6.71
CA SER A 278 13.20 3.57 7.67
C SER A 278 13.83 2.38 6.94
N PRO A 279 14.55 1.49 7.65
CA PRO A 279 15.11 0.29 7.06
C PRO A 279 14.03 -0.58 6.40
N CYS A 280 14.17 -0.86 5.12
CA CYS A 280 13.23 -1.69 4.37
C CYS A 280 13.87 -2.33 3.15
N ARG A 281 13.28 -3.42 2.66
CA ARG A 281 13.67 -4.02 1.40
C ARG A 281 13.07 -3.24 0.25
N VAL A 282 13.95 -2.89 -0.67
CA VAL A 282 13.61 -2.22 -1.92
C VAL A 282 13.92 -3.15 -3.07
N ARG A 283 12.93 -3.35 -3.94
CA ARG A 283 13.13 -3.96 -5.26
C ARG A 283 13.09 -2.87 -6.33
N LEU A 284 14.12 -2.83 -7.15
CA LEU A 284 14.26 -1.90 -8.26
C LEU A 284 14.21 -2.67 -9.58
N THR A 285 13.23 -2.36 -10.43
CA THR A 285 13.04 -2.99 -11.74
C THR A 285 13.09 -1.93 -12.83
N ALA A 286 13.96 -2.12 -13.82
CA ALA A 286 14.01 -1.30 -15.01
C ALA A 286 13.19 -1.91 -16.15
N TYR A 287 12.33 -1.11 -16.77
CA TYR A 287 11.58 -1.47 -17.97
C TYR A 287 12.08 -0.66 -19.15
N ARG A 288 12.23 -1.29 -20.31
CA ARG A 288 12.55 -0.57 -21.55
C ARG A 288 11.75 -1.08 -22.74
N LEU A 289 11.53 -0.19 -23.70
CA LEU A 289 11.05 -0.53 -25.03
C LEU A 289 12.19 -0.49 -26.03
N ASP A 290 12.34 -1.57 -26.79
CA ASP A 290 13.23 -1.56 -27.95
C ASP A 290 12.59 -0.86 -29.16
N ARG A 291 13.34 -0.74 -30.26
CA ARG A 291 12.86 -0.11 -31.51
C ARG A 291 11.69 -0.86 -32.17
N LEU A 292 11.44 -2.11 -31.78
CA LEU A 292 10.34 -2.94 -32.25
C LEU A 292 9.17 -2.97 -31.25
N TYR A 293 9.16 -2.07 -30.26
CA TYR A 293 8.18 -2.00 -29.18
C TYR A 293 8.09 -3.27 -28.33
N ARG A 294 9.17 -4.04 -28.24
CA ARG A 294 9.27 -5.18 -27.32
C ARG A 294 9.68 -4.67 -25.94
N THR A 295 8.92 -5.11 -24.94
CA THR A 295 9.21 -4.83 -23.53
C THR A 295 10.33 -5.73 -23.04
N HIS A 296 11.31 -5.14 -22.35
CA HIS A 296 12.28 -5.86 -21.55
C HIS A 296 12.21 -5.37 -20.10
N ALA A 297 12.29 -6.32 -19.16
CA ALA A 297 12.35 -6.07 -17.73
C ALA A 297 13.68 -6.57 -17.19
N HIS A 298 14.31 -5.79 -16.31
CA HIS A 298 15.56 -6.11 -15.66
C HIS A 298 15.43 -5.80 -14.17
N GLU A 299 15.60 -6.80 -13.30
CA GLU A 299 15.78 -6.55 -11.87
C GLU A 299 17.18 -5.98 -11.67
N VAL A 300 17.24 -4.76 -11.13
CA VAL A 300 18.48 -4.00 -10.95
C VAL A 300 18.99 -4.16 -9.53
N PHE A 301 18.07 -4.23 -8.56
CA PHE A 301 18.40 -4.35 -7.15
C PHE A 301 17.25 -5.03 -6.41
N ASP A 302 17.58 -5.92 -5.48
CA ASP A 302 16.66 -6.47 -4.50
C ASP A 302 17.43 -6.67 -3.18
N GLY A 303 17.15 -5.84 -2.18
CA GLY A 303 17.87 -5.87 -0.91
C GLY A 303 17.37 -4.85 0.11
N VAL A 304 17.85 -4.96 1.34
CA VAL A 304 17.51 -4.03 2.43
C VAL A 304 18.36 -2.77 2.33
N LEU A 305 17.70 -1.61 2.43
CA LEU A 305 18.32 -0.30 2.49
C LEU A 305 18.06 0.32 3.87
N GLU A 306 19.10 0.86 4.50
CA GLU A 306 19.00 1.65 5.73
C GLU A 306 18.29 2.99 5.47
N ALA A 307 17.82 3.66 6.53
CA ALA A 307 17.24 5.00 6.38
C ALA A 307 18.24 5.99 5.73
N GLY A 308 17.81 6.70 4.68
CA GLY A 308 18.62 7.69 3.99
C GLY A 308 18.50 7.64 2.46
N ARG A 309 19.49 8.24 1.80
CA ARG A 309 19.58 8.31 0.33
C ARG A 309 20.59 7.31 -0.19
N HIS A 310 20.18 6.55 -1.19
CA HIS A 310 20.96 5.49 -1.81
C HIS A 310 21.10 5.75 -3.30
N ARG A 311 22.24 5.38 -3.86
CA ARG A 311 22.49 5.41 -5.30
C ARG A 311 22.74 4.00 -5.78
N ILE A 312 21.96 3.58 -6.75
CA ILE A 312 22.01 2.24 -7.33
C ILE A 312 22.41 2.39 -8.78
N ALA A 313 23.53 1.79 -9.16
CA ALA A 313 24.00 1.81 -10.54
C ALA A 313 23.04 1.02 -11.45
N LEU A 314 22.71 1.59 -12.60
CA LEU A 314 21.88 0.96 -13.62
C LEU A 314 22.79 0.38 -14.72
N ASP A 315 22.58 -0.88 -15.09
CA ASP A 315 23.30 -1.48 -16.24
C ASP A 315 23.04 -0.64 -17.51
N ALA A 316 24.07 -0.45 -18.33
CA ALA A 316 23.97 0.16 -19.66
C ALA A 316 22.86 -0.47 -20.54
N LYS A 317 22.54 -1.76 -20.35
CA LYS A 317 21.43 -2.45 -21.01
C LYS A 317 20.05 -2.02 -20.52
N ALA A 318 19.94 -1.57 -19.27
CA ALA A 318 18.71 -1.13 -18.63
C ALA A 318 18.32 0.32 -19.02
N VAL A 319 19.30 1.14 -19.42
CA VAL A 319 19.13 2.59 -19.70
C VAL A 319 19.00 2.92 -21.19
N LYS A 320 18.93 1.90 -22.06
CA LYS A 320 18.91 2.10 -23.52
C LYS A 320 17.48 2.31 -24.05
N GLY A 321 17.24 3.45 -24.70
CA GLY A 321 16.01 3.72 -25.45
C GLY A 321 15.00 4.58 -24.68
N GLU A 322 13.71 4.23 -24.76
CA GLU A 322 12.70 4.69 -23.79
C GLU A 322 12.77 3.72 -22.60
N SER A 323 13.15 4.22 -21.43
CA SER A 323 13.43 3.41 -20.25
C SER A 323 12.84 4.03 -18.99
N TYR A 324 12.43 3.19 -18.06
CA TYR A 324 11.66 3.53 -16.87
C TYR A 324 12.15 2.69 -15.70
N VAL A 325 12.06 3.24 -14.50
CA VAL A 325 12.41 2.54 -13.26
C VAL A 325 11.19 2.48 -12.36
N VAL A 326 10.98 1.32 -11.74
CA VAL A 326 10.02 1.13 -10.68
C VAL A 326 10.77 0.72 -9.42
N ALA A 327 10.62 1.49 -8.35
CA ALA A 327 11.09 1.14 -7.02
C ALA A 327 9.89 0.69 -6.18
N ARG A 328 10.01 -0.45 -5.51
CA ARG A 328 8.92 -1.07 -4.75
C ARG A 328 9.40 -1.50 -3.38
N THR A 329 8.56 -1.24 -2.38
CA THR A 329 8.62 -1.78 -1.02
C THR A 329 7.32 -2.55 -0.75
N SER A 330 7.16 -3.17 0.42
CA SER A 330 5.89 -3.78 0.80
C SER A 330 4.75 -2.74 0.84
N THR A 331 5.03 -1.50 1.27
CA THR A 331 4.00 -0.48 1.53
C THR A 331 3.86 0.59 0.45
N SER A 332 4.79 0.67 -0.51
CA SER A 332 4.85 1.80 -1.43
C SER A 332 5.55 1.44 -2.74
N VAL A 333 5.14 2.10 -3.82
CA VAL A 333 5.76 1.98 -5.14
C VAL A 333 5.95 3.36 -5.75
N LEU A 334 7.12 3.61 -6.33
CA LEU A 334 7.44 4.81 -7.09
C LEU A 334 7.85 4.44 -8.51
N VAL A 335 7.53 5.32 -9.45
CA VAL A 335 7.84 5.15 -10.87
C VAL A 335 8.48 6.41 -11.40
N GLU A 336 9.57 6.25 -12.15
CA GLU A 336 10.29 7.36 -12.78
C GLU A 336 10.66 7.02 -14.22
N ALA A 337 10.52 7.99 -15.12
CA ALA A 337 11.07 7.90 -16.46
C ALA A 337 12.57 8.23 -16.42
N MET A 338 13.40 7.44 -17.10
CA MET A 338 14.81 7.75 -17.18
C MET A 338 15.02 8.96 -18.11
N ALA A 339 15.49 10.06 -17.56
CA ALA A 339 16.01 11.16 -18.35
C ALA A 339 17.34 10.74 -19.00
N ARG A 340 17.54 11.17 -20.25
CA ARG A 340 18.84 11.06 -20.91
C ARG A 340 19.75 12.21 -20.51
#